data_AF-A0A2E2CQG6-F1
#
_entry.id   AF-A0A2E2CQG6-F1
#
_cell.length_a   1.000
_cell.length_b   1.000
_cell.length_c   1.000
_cell.angle_alpha   90.00
_cell.angle_beta   90.00
_cell.angle_gamma   90.00
#
_symmetry.space_group_name_H-M   'P 1'
#
loop_
_entity.id
_entity.type
_entity.pdbx_description
1 polymer ?
#
loop_
_entity_poly.entity_id
_entity_poly.type
_entity_poly.pdbx_seq_one_letter_code
_entity_poly.pdbx_strand_id
1 'polypeptide(L)'
;MALGLGLAFISVGVDHFVNPAWYEPIVPSTLPDATFWVLASGFFEALFGLLLIFPRTRAWASVGTAWMLVILYWANFNMWYNDIPLNGTTYDDIWHVVRLVIQIILIIALTWIGEVTPFKGKEKLHDSLDIFQGRITSSGFQTGDRVVVGAWKSSPFGNFTDIMWAKPDGTRILIAPNQEIADYVTDMYSFDDVLLEAIDIEEDGRNLRVKCKTMKLKFSWKKGFAIPFKRSLLFISTVELFFAKLIFSTRTYGLTRNNRQEWYAIDRVSNLSHASANIDGEDIGEMTPMNQPCKFGFSEAP
;
A
#
# COMPACT_ATOMS: atom_id res chain seq x y z
N MET A 1 -15.71 5.69 17.42
CA MET A 1 -16.20 4.95 16.23
C MET A 1 -16.58 3.51 16.55
N ALA A 2 -15.67 2.67 17.08
CA ALA A 2 -15.95 1.27 17.40
C ALA A 2 -17.18 1.06 18.31
N LEU A 3 -17.33 1.86 19.37
CA LEU A 3 -18.51 1.82 20.24
C LEU A 3 -19.82 2.11 19.47
N GLY A 4 -19.84 3.16 18.66
CA GLY A 4 -21.01 3.56 17.90
C GLY A 4 -21.41 2.52 16.85
N LEU A 5 -20.45 1.99 16.09
CA LEU A 5 -20.71 0.91 15.13
C LEU A 5 -21.14 -0.38 15.86
N GLY A 6 -20.49 -0.73 16.97
CA GLY A 6 -20.85 -1.91 17.75
C GLY A 6 -22.30 -1.84 18.25
N LEU A 7 -22.71 -0.70 18.82
CA LEU A 7 -24.10 -0.47 19.24
C LEU A 7 -25.09 -0.50 18.06
N ALA A 8 -24.71 0.04 16.90
CA ALA A 8 -25.56 0.00 15.71
C ALA A 8 -25.78 -1.44 15.21
N PHE A 9 -24.71 -2.25 15.11
CA PHE A 9 -24.83 -3.67 14.75
C PHE A 9 -25.62 -4.47 15.78
N ILE A 10 -25.48 -4.20 17.07
CA ILE A 10 -26.32 -4.80 18.11
C ILE A 10 -27.79 -4.44 17.90
N SER A 11 -28.08 -3.17 17.63
CA SER A 11 -29.46 -2.72 17.41
C SER A 11 -30.11 -3.41 16.21
N VAL A 12 -29.42 -3.47 15.08
CA VAL A 12 -29.92 -4.13 13.87
C VAL A 12 -30.02 -5.65 14.07
N GLY A 13 -29.03 -6.26 14.71
CA GLY A 13 -29.04 -7.68 15.00
C GLY A 13 -30.20 -8.09 15.92
N VAL A 14 -30.55 -7.26 16.90
CA VAL A 14 -31.75 -7.47 17.75
C VAL A 14 -33.03 -7.30 16.95
N ASP A 15 -33.10 -6.34 16.02
CA ASP A 15 -34.29 -6.10 15.20
C ASP A 15 -34.66 -7.31 14.31
N HIS A 16 -33.68 -8.10 13.87
CA HIS A 16 -33.94 -9.36 13.14
C HIS A 16 -34.75 -10.38 13.97
N PHE A 17 -34.67 -10.33 15.31
CA PHE A 17 -35.48 -11.19 16.20
C PHE A 17 -36.85 -10.58 16.51
N VAL A 18 -36.95 -9.25 16.50
CA VAL A 18 -38.20 -8.53 16.81
C VAL A 18 -39.12 -8.47 15.60
N ASN A 19 -38.56 -8.22 14.41
CA ASN A 19 -39.28 -7.96 13.16
C ASN A 19 -38.77 -8.83 11.98
N PRO A 20 -38.68 -10.16 12.09
CA PRO A 20 -38.08 -11.01 11.06
C PRO A 20 -38.79 -10.90 9.70
N ALA A 21 -40.12 -10.78 9.71
CA ALA A 21 -40.95 -10.68 8.51
C ALA A 21 -40.62 -9.48 7.60
N TRP A 22 -39.94 -8.45 8.13
CA TRP A 22 -39.47 -7.32 7.33
C TRP A 22 -38.28 -7.70 6.44
N TYR A 23 -37.42 -8.62 6.90
CA TYR A 23 -36.18 -9.04 6.24
C TYR A 23 -36.35 -10.31 5.40
N GLU A 24 -37.30 -11.19 5.74
CA GLU A 24 -37.55 -12.45 5.02
C GLU A 24 -37.72 -12.30 3.50
N PRO A 25 -38.43 -11.28 2.96
CA PRO A 25 -38.66 -11.17 1.51
C PRO A 25 -37.38 -11.02 0.69
N ILE A 26 -36.33 -10.41 1.25
CA ILE A 26 -35.09 -10.13 0.51
C ILE A 26 -34.11 -11.31 0.54
N VAL A 27 -34.37 -12.34 1.36
CA VAL A 27 -33.54 -13.55 1.42
C VAL A 27 -33.65 -14.29 0.07
N PRO A 28 -32.51 -14.66 -0.56
CA PRO A 28 -32.52 -15.43 -1.81
C PRO A 28 -33.35 -16.72 -1.68
N SER A 29 -34.24 -16.97 -2.63
CA SER A 29 -35.15 -18.14 -2.63
C SER A 29 -34.43 -19.49 -2.76
N THR A 30 -33.14 -19.48 -3.11
CA THR A 30 -32.26 -20.65 -3.12
C THR A 30 -31.88 -21.13 -1.72
N LEU A 31 -32.01 -20.27 -0.71
CA LEU A 31 -31.76 -20.61 0.68
C LEU A 31 -33.02 -21.21 1.32
N PRO A 32 -32.91 -22.34 2.04
CA PRO A 32 -34.04 -22.91 2.75
C PRO A 32 -34.36 -22.04 3.98
N ASP A 33 -35.65 -21.84 4.27
CA ASP A 33 -36.14 -21.17 5.48
C ASP A 33 -35.57 -19.74 5.68
N ALA A 34 -36.26 -18.75 5.11
CA ALA A 34 -35.85 -17.35 5.20
C ALA A 34 -35.75 -16.87 6.67
N THR A 35 -36.68 -17.30 7.52
CA THR A 35 -36.69 -16.94 8.95
C THR A 35 -35.43 -17.42 9.65
N PHE A 36 -34.99 -18.66 9.40
CA PHE A 36 -33.73 -19.17 9.96
C PHE A 36 -32.54 -18.28 9.61
N TRP A 37 -32.38 -17.89 8.34
CA TRP A 37 -31.24 -17.08 7.90
C TRP A 37 -31.28 -15.66 8.47
N VAL A 38 -32.47 -15.06 8.59
CA VAL A 38 -32.67 -13.75 9.24
C VAL A 38 -32.27 -13.80 10.71
N LEU A 39 -32.68 -14.85 11.45
CA LEU A 39 -32.30 -15.00 12.86
C LEU A 39 -30.80 -15.31 13.03
N ALA A 40 -30.23 -16.13 12.14
CA ALA A 40 -28.82 -16.45 12.15
C ALA A 40 -27.95 -15.21 11.88
N SER A 41 -28.30 -14.40 10.86
CA SER A 41 -27.60 -13.14 10.61
C SER A 41 -27.74 -12.17 11.78
N GLY A 42 -28.95 -12.05 12.35
CA GLY A 42 -29.19 -11.22 13.53
C GLY A 42 -28.32 -11.61 14.74
N PHE A 43 -28.15 -12.92 14.99
CA PHE A 43 -27.26 -13.42 16.04
C PHE A 43 -25.81 -12.97 15.81
N PHE A 44 -25.28 -13.18 14.61
CA PHE A 44 -23.90 -12.82 14.30
C PHE A 44 -23.68 -11.30 14.27
N GLU A 45 -24.66 -10.52 13.80
CA GLU A 45 -24.62 -9.05 13.86
C GLU A 45 -24.53 -8.56 15.30
N ALA A 46 -25.39 -9.07 16.20
CA ALA A 46 -25.35 -8.69 17.60
C ALA A 46 -24.07 -9.16 18.30
N LEU A 47 -23.65 -10.40 18.04
CA LEU A 47 -22.43 -10.97 18.61
C LEU A 47 -21.18 -10.17 18.18
N PHE A 48 -20.99 -9.93 16.88
CA PHE A 48 -19.84 -9.19 16.41
C PHE A 48 -19.93 -7.70 16.80
N GLY A 49 -21.12 -7.11 16.82
CA GLY A 49 -21.34 -5.76 17.35
C GLY A 49 -20.84 -5.64 18.80
N LEU A 50 -21.15 -6.61 19.65
CA LEU A 50 -20.66 -6.70 21.03
C LEU A 50 -19.13 -6.88 21.08
N LEU A 51 -18.59 -7.82 20.30
CA LEU A 51 -17.15 -8.08 20.26
C LEU A 51 -16.34 -6.91 19.70
N LEU A 52 -16.93 -6.05 18.86
CA LEU A 52 -16.28 -4.86 18.30
C LEU A 52 -16.00 -3.79 19.37
N ILE A 53 -16.85 -3.73 20.40
CA ILE A 53 -16.72 -2.77 21.51
C ILE A 53 -15.44 -3.04 22.31
N PHE A 54 -15.12 -4.32 22.56
CA PHE A 54 -13.97 -4.71 23.37
C PHE A 54 -12.66 -4.68 22.55
N PRO A 55 -11.62 -3.95 22.98
CA PRO A 55 -10.36 -3.84 22.23
C PRO A 55 -9.68 -5.17 21.92
N ARG A 56 -9.75 -6.15 22.84
CA ARG A 56 -9.08 -7.46 22.69
C ARG A 56 -9.67 -8.32 21.58
N THR A 57 -10.96 -8.17 21.30
CA THR A 57 -11.70 -8.98 20.31
C THR A 57 -11.93 -8.24 19.00
N ARG A 58 -11.59 -6.95 18.95
CA ARG A 58 -11.90 -6.04 17.84
C ARG A 58 -11.37 -6.49 16.49
N ALA A 59 -10.15 -7.02 16.41
CA ALA A 59 -9.59 -7.49 15.15
C ALA A 59 -10.42 -8.65 14.57
N TRP A 60 -10.75 -9.64 15.41
CA TRP A 60 -11.58 -10.79 15.03
C TRP A 60 -13.01 -10.37 14.68
N ALA A 61 -13.59 -9.47 15.49
CA ALA A 61 -14.91 -8.91 15.24
C ALA A 61 -14.95 -8.18 13.89
N SER A 62 -13.98 -7.31 13.61
CA SER A 62 -13.87 -6.58 12.34
C SER A 62 -13.77 -7.51 11.13
N VAL A 63 -12.99 -8.60 11.20
CA VAL A 63 -12.91 -9.59 10.11
C VAL A 63 -14.25 -10.30 9.95
N GLY A 64 -14.85 -10.76 11.06
CA GLY A 64 -16.15 -11.45 11.04
C GLY A 64 -17.25 -10.58 10.48
N THR A 65 -17.38 -9.34 10.96
CA THR A 65 -18.37 -8.37 10.47
C THR A 65 -18.13 -8.01 9.00
N ALA A 66 -16.88 -7.81 8.57
CA ALA A 66 -16.59 -7.51 7.17
C ALA A 66 -17.04 -8.63 6.23
N TRP A 67 -16.73 -9.89 6.54
CA TRP A 67 -17.19 -11.05 5.75
C TRP A 67 -18.70 -11.22 5.80
N MET A 68 -19.30 -11.04 6.98
CA MET A 68 -20.74 -11.09 7.13
C MET A 68 -21.42 -10.01 6.28
N LEU A 69 -20.91 -8.78 6.22
CA LEU A 69 -21.43 -7.75 5.32
C LEU A 69 -21.32 -8.17 3.85
N VAL A 70 -20.23 -8.81 3.42
CA VAL A 70 -20.14 -9.33 2.05
C VAL A 70 -21.24 -10.36 1.77
N ILE A 71 -21.49 -11.27 2.72
CA ILE A 71 -22.54 -12.29 2.61
C ILE A 71 -23.94 -11.65 2.60
N LEU A 72 -24.21 -10.72 3.52
CA LEU A 72 -25.50 -10.02 3.63
C LEU A 72 -25.78 -9.10 2.44
N TYR A 73 -24.74 -8.64 1.74
CA TYR A 73 -24.93 -7.91 0.48
C TYR A 73 -25.64 -8.77 -0.57
N TRP A 74 -25.55 -10.10 -0.50
CA TRP A 74 -26.30 -10.97 -1.41
C TRP A 74 -27.81 -10.78 -1.28
N ALA A 75 -28.36 -10.63 -0.08
CA ALA A 75 -29.78 -10.33 0.11
C ALA A 75 -30.15 -8.96 -0.47
N ASN A 76 -29.28 -7.95 -0.30
CA ASN A 76 -29.48 -6.62 -0.86
C ASN A 76 -29.40 -6.61 -2.39
N PHE A 77 -28.54 -7.44 -2.98
CA PHE A 77 -28.43 -7.64 -4.42
C PHE A 77 -29.64 -8.43 -4.95
N ASN A 78 -30.13 -9.44 -4.22
CA ASN A 78 -31.32 -10.20 -4.59
C ASN A 78 -32.57 -9.30 -4.64
N MET A 79 -32.69 -8.39 -3.68
CA MET A 79 -33.73 -7.35 -3.68
C MET A 79 -33.63 -6.44 -4.91
N TRP A 80 -32.42 -5.99 -5.25
CA TRP A 80 -32.18 -5.13 -6.42
C TRP A 80 -32.49 -5.86 -7.74
N TYR A 81 -31.95 -7.06 -7.91
CA TYR A 81 -32.03 -7.79 -9.18
C TYR A 81 -33.44 -8.28 -9.50
N ASN A 82 -34.24 -8.63 -8.48
CA ASN A 82 -35.59 -9.16 -8.66
C ASN A 82 -36.70 -8.15 -8.32
N ASP A 83 -36.37 -6.86 -8.15
CA ASP A 83 -37.32 -5.79 -7.81
C ASP A 83 -38.25 -6.14 -6.63
N ILE A 84 -37.68 -6.73 -5.58
CA ILE A 84 -38.46 -7.21 -4.42
C ILE A 84 -38.93 -6.00 -3.60
N PRO A 85 -40.25 -5.80 -3.40
CA PRO A 85 -40.75 -4.67 -2.62
C PRO A 85 -40.51 -4.89 -1.13
N LEU A 86 -39.97 -3.88 -0.45
CA LEU A 86 -39.93 -3.79 1.01
C LEU A 86 -41.10 -2.93 1.48
N ASN A 87 -41.95 -3.47 2.35
CA ASN A 87 -43.18 -2.80 2.82
C ASN A 87 -44.09 -2.27 1.69
N GLY A 88 -44.15 -2.99 0.58
CA GLY A 88 -44.97 -2.61 -0.59
C GLY A 88 -44.36 -1.53 -1.48
N THR A 89 -43.13 -1.09 -1.21
CA THR A 89 -42.40 -0.13 -2.05
C THR A 89 -41.15 -0.78 -2.67
N THR A 90 -41.00 -0.65 -3.99
CA THR A 90 -39.74 -0.90 -4.69
C THR A 90 -38.89 0.38 -4.68
N TYR A 91 -37.58 0.23 -4.82
CA TYR A 91 -36.64 1.35 -4.83
C TYR A 91 -36.00 1.50 -6.21
N ASP A 92 -35.71 2.74 -6.58
CA ASP A 92 -34.94 3.03 -7.79
C ASP A 92 -33.49 2.53 -7.66
N ASP A 93 -32.87 2.19 -8.79
CA ASP A 93 -31.47 1.71 -8.89
C ASP A 93 -30.46 2.55 -8.09
N ILE A 94 -30.67 3.87 -8.03
CA ILE A 94 -29.76 4.78 -7.33
C ILE A 94 -29.65 4.44 -5.84
N TRP A 95 -30.73 3.98 -5.20
CA TRP A 95 -30.73 3.63 -3.78
C TRP A 95 -29.99 2.32 -3.50
N HIS A 96 -30.03 1.37 -4.44
CA HIS A 96 -29.24 0.15 -4.36
C HIS A 96 -27.75 0.45 -4.51
N VAL A 97 -27.38 1.33 -5.43
CA VAL A 97 -25.99 1.81 -5.59
C VAL A 97 -25.52 2.55 -4.34
N VAL A 98 -26.34 3.45 -3.77
CA VAL A 98 -26.02 4.15 -2.52
C VAL A 98 -25.79 3.14 -1.39
N ARG A 99 -26.64 2.12 -1.26
CA ARG A 99 -26.47 1.05 -0.26
C ARG A 99 -25.16 0.29 -0.43
N LEU A 100 -24.80 -0.08 -1.67
CA LEU A 100 -23.51 -0.71 -1.98
C LEU A 100 -22.34 0.16 -1.54
N VAL A 101 -22.36 1.45 -1.87
CA VAL A 101 -21.31 2.39 -1.49
C VAL A 101 -21.19 2.49 0.04
N ILE A 102 -22.30 2.60 0.76
CA ILE A 102 -22.31 2.61 2.23
C ILE A 102 -21.70 1.32 2.79
N GLN A 103 -22.05 0.17 2.21
CA GLN A 103 -21.55 -1.14 2.63
C GLN A 103 -20.03 -1.26 2.45
N ILE A 104 -19.51 -0.78 1.32
CA ILE A 104 -18.06 -0.72 1.06
C ILE A 104 -17.37 0.19 2.10
N ILE A 105 -17.93 1.36 2.37
CA ILE A 105 -17.40 2.30 3.38
C ILE A 105 -17.39 1.65 4.77
N LEU A 106 -18.44 0.92 5.15
CA LEU A 106 -18.53 0.20 6.42
C LEU A 106 -17.45 -0.89 6.53
N ILE A 107 -17.24 -1.69 5.47
CA ILE A 107 -16.18 -2.71 5.44
C ILE A 107 -14.80 -2.07 5.61
N ILE A 108 -14.53 -0.95 4.91
CA ILE A 108 -13.28 -0.19 5.05
C ILE A 108 -13.12 0.33 6.49
N ALA A 109 -14.17 0.92 7.07
CA ALA A 109 -14.13 1.43 8.43
C ALA A 109 -13.89 0.31 9.47
N LEU A 110 -14.51 -0.86 9.30
CA LEU A 110 -14.34 -2.02 10.18
C LEU A 110 -12.92 -2.58 10.11
N THR A 111 -12.38 -2.76 8.91
CA THR A 111 -11.01 -3.23 8.72
C THR A 111 -9.99 -2.24 9.28
N TRP A 112 -10.24 -0.94 9.17
CA TRP A 112 -9.43 0.11 9.81
C TRP A 112 -9.48 0.05 11.33
N ILE A 113 -10.69 -0.04 11.92
CA ILE A 113 -10.88 -0.15 13.37
C ILE A 113 -10.20 -1.40 13.96
N GLY A 114 -10.24 -2.51 13.22
CA GLY A 114 -9.69 -3.79 13.65
C GLY A 114 -8.19 -3.96 13.40
N GLU A 115 -7.53 -2.95 12.83
CA GLU A 115 -6.15 -3.04 12.35
C GLU A 115 -5.90 -4.26 11.45
N VAL A 116 -6.91 -4.59 10.64
CA VAL A 116 -6.89 -5.70 9.68
C VAL A 116 -6.29 -5.21 8.38
N THR A 117 -5.51 -6.05 7.70
CA THR A 117 -4.98 -5.78 6.36
C THR A 117 -6.05 -5.14 5.45
N PRO A 118 -5.79 -3.96 4.85
CA PRO A 118 -4.51 -3.26 4.80
C PRO A 118 -4.07 -2.50 6.05
N PHE A 119 -4.95 -2.09 6.95
CA PHE A 119 -4.74 -1.02 7.94
C PHE A 119 -4.03 -1.43 9.24
N LYS A 120 -3.04 -2.30 9.16
CA LYS A 120 -2.36 -2.83 10.34
C LYS A 120 -1.43 -1.80 11.00
N GLY A 121 -1.48 -1.67 12.33
CA GLY A 121 -0.73 -0.67 13.09
C GLY A 121 0.78 -0.93 13.16
N LYS A 122 1.19 -1.99 13.87
CA LYS A 122 2.59 -2.47 13.92
C LYS A 122 2.66 -3.91 13.41
N GLU A 123 3.64 -4.17 12.55
CA GLU A 123 3.88 -5.52 12.06
C GLU A 123 4.53 -6.39 13.12
N LYS A 124 4.14 -7.68 13.16
CA LYS A 124 4.72 -8.63 14.13
C LYS A 124 6.22 -8.79 13.93
N LEU A 125 6.68 -8.69 12.68
CA LEU A 125 8.07 -8.82 12.29
C LEU A 125 8.86 -7.50 12.40
N HIS A 126 8.23 -6.40 12.83
CA HIS A 126 8.86 -5.07 12.81
C HIS A 126 10.24 -5.05 13.48
N ASP A 127 10.38 -5.72 14.62
CA ASP A 127 11.63 -5.69 15.40
C ASP A 127 12.70 -6.65 14.85
N SER A 128 12.35 -7.49 13.86
CA SER A 128 13.28 -8.38 13.13
C SER A 128 13.61 -7.89 11.72
N LEU A 129 13.06 -6.75 11.30
CA LEU A 129 13.27 -6.19 9.98
C LEU A 129 14.33 -5.09 10.02
N ASP A 130 15.19 -5.07 9.00
CA ASP A 130 16.02 -3.91 8.72
C ASP A 130 15.15 -2.85 8.03
N ILE A 131 14.84 -1.77 8.74
CA ILE A 131 13.91 -0.73 8.27
C ILE A 131 14.69 0.48 7.78
N PHE A 132 14.58 0.75 6.48
CA PHE A 132 15.12 1.94 5.84
C PHE A 132 14.00 2.95 5.60
N GLN A 133 14.14 4.16 6.14
CA GLN A 133 13.19 5.25 5.96
C GLN A 133 13.91 6.41 5.28
N GLY A 134 13.42 6.78 4.10
CA GLY A 134 14.10 7.74 3.26
C GLY A 134 13.34 8.04 1.98
N ARG A 135 14.07 8.59 1.02
CA ARG A 135 13.58 8.91 -0.32
C ARG A 135 14.48 8.22 -1.33
N ILE A 136 13.86 7.46 -2.23
CA ILE A 136 14.49 7.02 -3.47
C ILE A 136 14.12 8.03 -4.56
N THR A 137 15.12 8.53 -5.30
CA THR A 137 14.94 9.43 -6.44
C THR A 137 15.68 8.86 -7.63
N SER A 138 15.01 8.71 -8.76
CA SER A 138 15.53 8.05 -9.94
C SER A 138 15.32 8.87 -11.19
N SER A 139 16.28 8.87 -12.10
CA SER A 139 16.22 9.62 -13.35
C SER A 139 17.12 9.03 -14.43
N GLY A 140 16.67 9.08 -15.68
CA GLY A 140 17.49 8.84 -16.87
C GLY A 140 17.98 10.16 -17.45
N PHE A 141 19.07 10.12 -18.21
CA PHE A 141 19.68 11.29 -18.86
C PHE A 141 19.88 11.05 -20.37
N GLN A 142 20.18 12.13 -21.11
CA GLN A 142 20.30 12.10 -22.58
C GLN A 142 21.43 11.19 -23.09
N THR A 143 22.52 11.08 -22.33
CA THR A 143 23.63 10.16 -22.61
C THR A 143 23.23 8.68 -22.53
N GLY A 144 22.08 8.37 -21.91
CA GLY A 144 21.64 7.01 -21.61
C GLY A 144 21.99 6.55 -20.19
N ASP A 145 22.68 7.40 -19.41
CA ASP A 145 22.93 7.17 -17.99
C ASP A 145 21.63 7.13 -17.21
N ARG A 146 21.53 6.20 -16.26
CA ARG A 146 20.39 6.08 -15.34
C ARG A 146 20.92 6.06 -13.93
N VAL A 147 20.38 6.94 -13.09
CA VAL A 147 20.85 7.13 -11.73
C VAL A 147 19.69 6.97 -10.76
N VAL A 148 19.93 6.21 -9.69
CA VAL A 148 19.01 6.03 -8.57
C VAL A 148 19.75 6.44 -7.31
N VAL A 149 19.20 7.41 -6.59
CA VAL A 149 19.73 7.91 -5.32
C VAL A 149 18.82 7.43 -4.20
N GLY A 150 19.39 6.70 -3.25
CA GLY A 150 18.76 6.36 -1.97
C GLY A 150 19.22 7.35 -0.89
N ALA A 151 18.32 8.23 -0.42
CA ALA A 151 18.59 9.18 0.66
C ALA A 151 17.89 8.72 1.94
N TRP A 152 18.62 8.04 2.83
CA TRP A 152 18.08 7.33 3.99
C TRP A 152 18.24 8.15 5.26
N LYS A 153 17.15 8.73 5.74
CA LYS A 153 17.13 9.55 6.97
C LYS A 153 17.27 8.71 8.24
N SER A 154 16.75 7.48 8.21
CA SER A 154 16.84 6.52 9.30
C SER A 154 17.05 5.12 8.73
N SER A 155 18.03 4.40 9.26
CA SER A 155 18.36 3.01 8.90
C SER A 155 19.12 2.35 10.05
N PRO A 156 19.35 1.02 10.01
CA PRO A 156 20.27 0.35 10.94
C PRO A 156 21.68 0.94 10.97
N PHE A 157 22.13 1.58 9.88
CA PHE A 157 23.45 2.20 9.73
C PHE A 157 23.44 3.72 10.02
N GLY A 158 22.33 4.26 10.52
CA GLY A 158 22.13 5.70 10.69
C GLY A 158 21.69 6.41 9.41
N ASN A 159 21.99 7.70 9.31
CA ASN A 159 21.65 8.51 8.13
C ASN A 159 22.75 8.37 7.07
N PHE A 160 22.39 7.97 5.86
CA PHE A 160 23.34 7.87 4.75
C PHE A 160 22.67 8.07 3.39
N THR A 161 23.49 8.29 2.37
CA THR A 161 23.06 8.32 0.97
C THR A 161 23.89 7.33 0.18
N ASP A 162 23.26 6.62 -0.75
CA ASP A 162 23.91 5.79 -1.76
C ASP A 162 23.42 6.16 -3.17
N ILE A 163 24.26 5.93 -4.17
CA ILE A 163 23.94 6.20 -5.57
C ILE A 163 24.19 4.93 -6.38
N MET A 164 23.15 4.43 -7.02
CA MET A 164 23.24 3.34 -8.00
C MET A 164 23.23 3.96 -9.39
N TRP A 165 24.28 3.71 -10.17
CA TRP A 165 24.48 4.28 -11.48
C TRP A 165 24.58 3.18 -12.53
N ALA A 166 23.70 3.18 -13.52
CA ALA A 166 23.76 2.31 -14.68
C ALA A 166 24.18 3.14 -15.89
N LYS A 167 25.37 2.84 -16.41
CA LYS A 167 25.95 3.46 -17.60
C LYS A 167 25.19 3.05 -18.87
N PRO A 168 25.35 3.80 -19.98
CA PRO A 168 24.73 3.45 -21.27
C PRO A 168 25.19 2.10 -21.81
N ASP A 169 26.42 1.68 -21.49
CA ASP A 169 27.00 0.38 -21.87
C ASP A 169 26.48 -0.81 -21.04
N GLY A 170 25.67 -0.55 -20.00
CA GLY A 170 25.10 -1.56 -19.12
C GLY A 170 25.90 -1.81 -17.83
N THR A 171 27.07 -1.18 -17.66
CA THR A 171 27.86 -1.27 -16.43
C THR A 171 27.12 -0.64 -15.26
N ARG A 172 27.05 -1.33 -14.13
CA ARG A 172 26.38 -0.89 -12.91
C ARG A 172 27.41 -0.59 -11.84
N ILE A 173 27.38 0.64 -11.33
CA ILE A 173 28.31 1.14 -10.32
C ILE A 173 27.51 1.53 -9.09
N LEU A 174 27.97 1.10 -7.92
CA LEU A 174 27.50 1.60 -6.64
C LEU A 174 28.46 2.67 -6.13
N ILE A 175 27.95 3.84 -5.75
CA ILE A 175 28.70 4.84 -4.98
C ILE A 175 28.16 4.83 -3.56
N ALA A 176 29.01 4.47 -2.60
CA ALA A 176 28.66 4.32 -1.20
C ALA A 176 29.60 5.17 -0.31
N PRO A 177 29.12 5.64 0.86
CA PRO A 177 29.90 6.53 1.72
C PRO A 177 31.00 5.83 2.53
N ASN A 178 30.86 4.52 2.76
CA ASN A 178 31.84 3.70 3.46
C ASN A 178 31.69 2.21 3.08
N GLN A 179 32.66 1.40 3.53
CA GLN A 179 32.71 -0.04 3.20
C GLN A 179 31.51 -0.81 3.79
N GLU A 180 31.05 -0.48 4.99
CA GLU A 180 29.94 -1.18 5.64
C GLU A 180 28.65 -1.09 4.82
N ILE A 181 28.32 0.11 4.31
CA ILE A 181 27.17 0.31 3.43
C ILE A 181 27.38 -0.36 2.07
N ALA A 182 28.59 -0.28 1.51
CA ALA A 182 28.91 -0.97 0.26
C ALA A 182 28.68 -2.48 0.35
N ASP A 183 29.19 -3.13 1.41
CA ASP A 183 29.03 -4.56 1.64
C ASP A 183 27.56 -4.94 1.80
N TYR A 184 26.80 -4.15 2.57
CA TYR A 184 25.37 -4.40 2.78
C TYR A 184 24.56 -4.30 1.47
N VAL A 185 24.79 -3.26 0.68
CA VAL A 185 24.04 -3.02 -0.57
C VAL A 185 24.43 -4.02 -1.66
N THR A 186 25.70 -4.42 -1.74
CA THR A 186 26.20 -5.42 -2.71
C THR A 186 25.79 -6.86 -2.36
N ASP A 187 25.45 -7.16 -1.10
CA ASP A 187 24.86 -8.45 -0.71
C ASP A 187 23.41 -8.60 -1.24
N MET A 188 22.70 -7.49 -1.42
CA MET A 188 21.31 -7.48 -1.88
C MET A 188 21.19 -7.33 -3.41
N TYR A 189 22.03 -6.50 -4.01
CA TYR A 189 21.98 -6.09 -5.42
C TYR A 189 23.27 -6.45 -6.18
N SER A 190 23.22 -6.39 -7.51
CA SER A 190 24.39 -6.73 -8.35
C SER A 190 25.00 -5.50 -9.00
N PHE A 191 26.28 -5.27 -8.73
CA PHE A 191 27.09 -4.21 -9.31
C PHE A 191 28.36 -4.79 -9.92
N ASP A 192 28.84 -4.12 -10.95
CA ASP A 192 30.06 -4.46 -11.67
C ASP A 192 31.28 -3.70 -11.08
N ASP A 193 31.04 -2.57 -10.41
CA ASP A 193 32.05 -1.80 -9.69
C ASP A 193 31.46 -1.06 -8.46
N VAL A 194 32.31 -0.71 -7.50
CA VAL A 194 31.94 -0.01 -6.26
C VAL A 194 32.94 1.11 -5.96
N LEU A 195 32.43 2.34 -5.86
CA LEU A 195 33.19 3.54 -5.51
C LEU A 195 32.86 3.96 -4.08
N LEU A 196 33.90 4.13 -3.25
CA LEU A 196 33.77 4.65 -1.90
C LEU A 196 34.05 6.14 -1.87
N GLU A 197 33.01 6.95 -1.72
CA GLU A 197 33.10 8.40 -1.75
C GLU A 197 32.20 9.04 -0.70
N ALA A 198 32.68 10.08 -0.02
CA ALA A 198 31.80 10.90 0.81
C ALA A 198 30.71 11.54 -0.05
N ILE A 199 29.45 11.41 0.39
CA ILE A 199 28.28 11.91 -0.32
C ILE A 199 27.63 13.00 0.52
N ASP A 200 27.72 14.25 0.04
CA ASP A 200 27.05 15.39 0.62
C ASP A 200 25.63 15.50 0.04
N ILE A 201 24.64 15.72 0.91
CA ILE A 201 23.24 15.84 0.53
C ILE A 201 22.62 17.11 1.10
N GLU A 202 21.93 17.86 0.26
CA GLU A 202 21.12 19.02 0.65
C GLU A 202 19.69 18.81 0.15
N GLU A 203 18.75 18.66 1.08
CA GLU A 203 17.31 18.57 0.78
C GLU A 203 16.63 19.89 1.19
N ASP A 204 16.00 20.56 0.23
CA ASP A 204 15.23 21.79 0.45
C ASP A 204 13.84 21.67 -0.16
N GLY A 205 12.88 21.27 0.68
CA GLY A 205 11.47 21.14 0.33
C GLY A 205 11.20 20.08 -0.74
N ARG A 206 11.23 20.49 -2.01
CA ARG A 206 11.03 19.61 -3.18
C ARG A 206 12.25 19.55 -4.09
N ASN A 207 13.39 19.95 -3.57
CA ASN A 207 14.67 19.92 -4.25
C ASN A 207 15.63 19.02 -3.49
N LEU A 208 16.44 18.28 -4.22
CA LEU A 208 17.52 17.46 -3.69
C LEU A 208 18.79 17.76 -4.46
N ARG A 209 19.88 18.05 -3.75
CA ARG A 209 21.21 18.14 -4.33
C ARG A 209 22.09 17.08 -3.70
N VAL A 210 22.80 16.35 -4.53
CA VAL A 210 23.72 15.30 -4.10
C VAL A 210 25.06 15.60 -4.74
N LYS A 211 26.12 15.55 -3.96
CA LYS A 211 27.48 15.83 -4.42
C LYS A 211 28.42 14.80 -3.83
N CYS A 212 29.11 14.09 -4.71
CA CYS A 212 30.29 13.30 -4.39
C CYS A 212 31.45 13.74 -5.31
N LYS A 213 32.54 12.99 -5.32
CA LYS A 213 33.71 13.33 -6.13
C LYS A 213 33.43 13.06 -7.61
N THR A 214 32.83 11.91 -7.94
CA THR A 214 32.46 11.54 -9.31
C THR A 214 31.23 12.29 -9.83
N MET A 215 30.26 12.61 -8.97
CA MET A 215 28.93 13.01 -9.45
C MET A 215 28.33 14.21 -8.70
N LYS A 216 27.67 15.10 -9.45
CA LYS A 216 26.83 16.17 -8.91
C LYS A 216 25.45 16.07 -9.50
N LEU A 217 24.45 15.86 -8.66
CA LEU A 217 23.07 15.68 -9.05
C LEU A 217 22.20 16.78 -8.46
N LYS A 218 21.23 17.24 -9.23
CA LYS A 218 20.16 18.12 -8.75
C LYS A 218 18.83 17.59 -9.24
N PHE A 219 17.90 17.37 -8.32
CA PHE A 219 16.54 16.93 -8.60
C PHE A 219 15.54 17.94 -8.07
N SER A 220 14.46 18.15 -8.81
CA SER A 220 13.28 18.87 -8.36
C SER A 220 12.03 18.09 -8.75
N TRP A 221 11.03 18.01 -7.88
CA TRP A 221 9.80 17.28 -8.14
C TRP A 221 8.52 18.08 -7.88
N LYS A 222 7.44 17.66 -8.53
CA LYS A 222 6.09 18.19 -8.30
C LYS A 222 5.53 17.72 -6.96
N LYS A 223 4.42 18.32 -6.53
CA LYS A 223 3.73 17.85 -5.31
C LYS A 223 3.29 16.40 -5.53
N GLY A 224 3.78 15.50 -4.68
CA GLY A 224 3.45 14.08 -4.75
C GLY A 224 2.08 13.74 -4.18
N PHE A 225 1.58 12.58 -4.57
CA PHE A 225 0.41 11.94 -3.98
C PHE A 225 0.84 11.16 -2.73
N ALA A 226 0.29 11.52 -1.58
CA ALA A 226 0.54 10.83 -0.32
C ALA A 226 -0.52 9.73 -0.11
N ILE A 227 -0.09 8.57 0.34
CA ILE A 227 -0.98 7.45 0.66
C ILE A 227 -1.46 7.64 2.11
N PRO A 228 -2.76 7.83 2.35
CA PRO A 228 -3.25 8.43 3.60
C PRO A 228 -3.28 7.46 4.79
N PHE A 229 -2.81 6.22 4.63
CA PHE A 229 -2.85 5.20 5.68
C PHE A 229 -1.61 4.29 5.64
N LYS A 230 -1.26 3.76 6.81
CA LYS A 230 -0.24 2.71 6.95
C LYS A 230 -0.81 1.38 6.44
N ARG A 231 0.04 0.60 5.77
CA ARG A 231 -0.35 -0.67 5.15
C ARG A 231 0.44 -1.82 5.74
N SER A 232 -0.21 -2.96 5.88
CA SER A 232 0.44 -4.20 6.28
C SER A 232 1.37 -4.72 5.18
N LEU A 233 2.39 -5.48 5.56
CA LEU A 233 3.32 -6.14 4.62
C LEU A 233 2.59 -7.07 3.66
N LEU A 234 1.56 -7.79 4.15
CA LEU A 234 0.73 -8.66 3.32
C LEU A 234 0.04 -7.90 2.19
N PHE A 235 -0.50 -6.71 2.49
CA PHE A 235 -1.13 -5.86 1.48
C PHE A 235 -0.12 -5.38 0.43
N ILE A 236 1.05 -4.94 0.91
CA ILE A 236 2.13 -4.47 0.06
C ILE A 236 2.59 -5.58 -0.90
N SER A 237 2.70 -6.83 -0.40
CA SER A 237 3.11 -7.99 -1.19
C SER A 237 2.04 -8.58 -2.11
N THR A 238 0.78 -8.16 -1.99
CA THR A 238 -0.35 -8.74 -2.77
C THR A 238 -1.02 -7.70 -3.64
N VAL A 239 -1.86 -6.85 -3.04
CA VAL A 239 -2.68 -5.86 -3.74
C VAL A 239 -1.82 -4.74 -4.30
N GLU A 240 -0.94 -4.16 -3.47
CA GLU A 240 -0.07 -3.08 -3.94
C GLU A 240 0.91 -3.57 -5.01
N LEU A 241 1.44 -4.78 -4.85
CA LEU A 241 2.30 -5.40 -5.86
C LEU A 241 1.58 -5.55 -7.21
N PHE A 242 0.31 -5.91 -7.21
CA PHE A 242 -0.50 -6.01 -8.44
C PHE A 242 -0.63 -4.64 -9.13
N PHE A 243 -1.02 -3.60 -8.38
CA PHE A 243 -1.18 -2.26 -8.95
C PHE A 243 0.16 -1.60 -9.32
N ALA A 244 1.22 -1.83 -8.55
CA ALA A 244 2.56 -1.34 -8.86
C ALA A 244 3.06 -1.90 -10.19
N LYS A 245 2.85 -3.21 -10.43
CA LYS A 245 3.16 -3.83 -11.72
C LYS A 245 2.32 -3.28 -12.85
N LEU A 246 1.02 -3.08 -12.62
CA LEU A 246 0.09 -2.62 -13.66
C LEU A 246 0.32 -1.15 -14.06
N ILE A 247 0.58 -0.28 -13.09
CA ILE A 247 0.60 1.18 -13.29
C ILE A 247 2.04 1.70 -13.49
N PHE A 248 2.99 1.19 -12.71
CA PHE A 248 4.36 1.72 -12.67
C PHE A 248 5.39 0.74 -13.25
N SER A 249 4.99 -0.47 -13.63
CA SER A 249 5.92 -1.56 -14.01
C SER A 249 6.98 -1.87 -12.95
N THR A 250 6.72 -1.52 -11.68
CA THR A 250 7.62 -1.76 -10.55
C THR A 250 7.12 -2.90 -9.67
N ARG A 251 7.96 -3.34 -8.71
CA ARG A 251 7.59 -4.37 -7.74
C ARG A 251 7.79 -3.83 -6.33
N THR A 252 6.74 -3.88 -5.51
CA THR A 252 6.80 -3.47 -4.10
C THR A 252 7.21 -4.60 -3.16
N TYR A 253 7.36 -5.83 -3.67
CA TYR A 253 7.80 -6.99 -2.92
C TYR A 253 8.58 -7.96 -3.80
N GLY A 254 9.64 -8.54 -3.24
CA GLY A 254 10.47 -9.53 -3.93
C GLY A 254 11.51 -10.17 -3.02
N LEU A 255 12.28 -11.06 -3.63
CA LEU A 255 13.46 -11.66 -3.00
C LEU A 255 14.71 -10.99 -3.57
N THR A 256 15.65 -10.66 -2.69
CA THR A 256 16.99 -10.20 -3.04
C THR A 256 17.89 -11.39 -3.39
N ARG A 257 19.12 -11.10 -3.87
CA ARG A 257 20.10 -12.12 -4.28
C ARG A 257 20.42 -13.15 -3.20
N ASN A 258 20.43 -12.73 -1.94
CA ASN A 258 20.69 -13.56 -0.76
C ASN A 258 19.42 -14.19 -0.15
N ASN A 259 18.31 -14.30 -0.91
CA ASN A 259 17.01 -14.84 -0.46
C ASN A 259 16.34 -14.06 0.69
N ARG A 260 16.74 -12.81 0.95
CA ARG A 260 16.00 -11.96 1.89
C ARG A 260 14.72 -11.46 1.23
N GLN A 261 13.69 -11.29 2.04
CA GLN A 261 12.42 -10.70 1.63
C GLN A 261 12.49 -9.19 1.80
N GLU A 262 12.13 -8.46 0.74
CA GLU A 262 12.15 -7.00 0.72
C GLU A 262 10.77 -6.45 0.38
N TRP A 263 10.36 -5.40 1.11
CA TRP A 263 9.10 -4.67 0.87
C TRP A 263 9.38 -3.19 0.69
N TYR A 264 8.85 -2.59 -0.37
CA TYR A 264 8.81 -1.14 -0.56
C TYR A 264 7.47 -0.58 -0.08
N ALA A 265 7.46 0.00 1.12
CA ALA A 265 6.29 0.66 1.68
C ALA A 265 6.22 2.13 1.23
N ILE A 266 5.70 2.37 0.02
CA ILE A 266 5.71 3.70 -0.62
C ILE A 266 4.70 4.64 0.05
N ASP A 267 5.12 5.59 0.87
CA ASP A 267 4.23 6.54 1.53
C ASP A 267 3.80 7.71 0.62
N ARG A 268 4.64 8.07 -0.36
CA ARG A 268 4.43 9.17 -1.29
C ARG A 268 5.12 8.96 -2.62
N VAL A 269 4.39 9.21 -3.71
CA VAL A 269 4.92 9.21 -5.08
C VAL A 269 4.91 10.63 -5.63
N SER A 270 6.04 11.08 -6.17
CA SER A 270 6.18 12.40 -6.80
C SER A 270 6.84 12.25 -8.16
N ASN A 271 6.36 12.99 -9.16
CA ASN A 271 7.01 13.05 -10.46
C ASN A 271 8.11 14.11 -10.47
N LEU A 272 9.29 13.75 -10.99
CA LEU A 272 10.34 14.71 -11.27
C LEU A 272 9.83 15.77 -12.25
N SER A 273 10.16 17.04 -11.97
CA SER A 273 9.97 18.17 -12.87
C SER A 273 11.26 18.58 -13.54
N HIS A 274 12.40 18.36 -12.89
CA HIS A 274 13.72 18.67 -13.42
C HIS A 274 14.75 17.74 -12.78
N ALA A 275 15.70 17.26 -13.58
CA ALA A 275 16.92 16.63 -13.09
C ALA A 275 18.10 17.10 -13.96
N SER A 276 19.23 17.35 -13.32
CA SER A 276 20.52 17.59 -13.97
C SER A 276 21.60 16.80 -13.27
N ALA A 277 22.58 16.36 -14.05
CA ALA A 277 23.68 15.56 -13.57
C ALA A 277 24.99 15.98 -14.25
N ASN A 278 26.05 16.00 -13.47
CA ASN A 278 27.41 16.19 -13.96
C ASN A 278 28.26 15.04 -13.44
N ILE A 279 28.87 14.29 -14.36
CA ILE A 279 29.71 13.12 -14.07
C ILE A 279 31.13 13.45 -14.51
N ASP A 280 32.09 13.35 -13.58
CA ASP A 280 33.52 13.61 -13.82
C ASP A 280 33.80 14.97 -14.50
N GLY A 281 32.94 15.96 -14.26
CA GLY A 281 33.04 17.31 -14.83
C GLY A 281 32.22 17.52 -16.10
N GLU A 282 31.69 16.47 -16.73
CA GLU A 282 30.87 16.55 -17.94
C GLU A 282 29.38 16.61 -17.61
N ASP A 283 28.65 17.52 -18.26
CA ASP A 283 27.18 17.59 -18.17
C ASP A 283 26.58 16.49 -19.05
N ILE A 284 25.82 15.58 -18.46
CA ILE A 284 25.21 14.44 -19.16
C ILE A 284 23.83 14.75 -19.73
N GLY A 285 23.43 16.02 -19.69
CA GLY A 285 22.25 16.55 -20.34
C GLY A 285 21.00 16.53 -19.47
N GLU A 286 19.87 16.79 -20.11
CA GLU A 286 18.58 16.88 -19.42
C GLU A 286 18.00 15.50 -19.07
N MET A 287 17.06 15.50 -18.13
CA MET A 287 16.28 14.32 -17.77
C MET A 287 15.55 13.72 -18.97
N THR A 288 15.64 12.40 -19.13
CA THR A 288 14.89 11.61 -20.10
C THR A 288 14.12 10.48 -19.41
N PRO A 289 13.05 9.96 -20.03
CA PRO A 289 12.37 8.76 -19.53
C PRO A 289 13.31 7.54 -19.49
N MET A 290 13.25 6.77 -18.40
CA MET A 290 14.03 5.53 -18.25
C MET A 290 13.39 4.38 -19.04
N ASN A 291 13.65 4.34 -20.35
CA ASN A 291 13.09 3.30 -21.24
C ASN A 291 13.80 1.95 -21.12
N GLN A 292 15.03 1.93 -20.60
CA GLN A 292 15.80 0.71 -20.38
C GLN A 292 15.88 0.41 -18.87
N PRO A 293 15.71 -0.86 -18.46
CA PRO A 293 15.81 -1.26 -17.07
C PRO A 293 17.24 -1.05 -16.54
N CYS A 294 17.35 -0.62 -15.29
CA CYS A 294 18.63 -0.45 -14.60
C CYS A 294 19.22 -1.80 -14.15
N LYS A 295 18.37 -2.80 -13.85
CA LYS A 295 18.78 -4.17 -13.48
C LYS A 295 19.69 -4.25 -12.24
N PHE A 296 19.48 -3.39 -11.25
CA PHE A 296 20.18 -3.49 -9.96
C PHE A 296 19.64 -4.64 -9.10
N GLY A 297 18.32 -4.83 -9.10
CA GLY A 297 17.62 -5.77 -8.23
C GLY A 297 16.32 -6.32 -8.81
N PHE A 298 15.39 -6.71 -7.93
CA PHE A 298 14.11 -7.31 -8.34
C PHE A 298 13.07 -6.29 -8.82
N SER A 299 13.22 -5.01 -8.43
CA SER A 299 12.36 -3.91 -8.87
C SER A 299 13.16 -2.92 -9.70
N GLU A 300 12.47 -2.31 -10.65
CA GLU A 300 12.97 -1.18 -11.42
C GLU A 300 12.46 0.14 -10.80
N ALA A 301 13.17 1.21 -11.11
CA ALA A 301 12.74 2.55 -10.74
C ALA A 301 11.75 3.10 -11.80
N PRO A 302 10.64 3.73 -11.38
CA PRO A 302 9.61 4.25 -12.30
C PRO A 302 10.04 5.55 -12.99
#